data_AF-A0A7T1M9X1-F1
#
_entry.id   AF-A0A7T1M9X1-F1
#
_cell.length_a   1.000
_cell.length_b   1.000
_cell.length_c   1.000
_cell.angle_alpha   90.00
_cell.angle_beta   90.00
_cell.angle_gamma   90.00
#
_symmetry.space_group_name_H-M   'P 1'
#
loop_
_entity.id
_entity.type
_entity.pdbx_description
1 polymer ?
#
loop_
_entity_poly.entity_id
_entity_poly.type
_entity_poly.pdbx_seq_one_letter_code
_entity_poly.pdbx_strand_id
1 'polypeptide(L)'
;MATDLSRLQRRSDPVALLTTIRRCQGQLAVLASGEQGSALQASRTDRDLAAENRSLEVFLGGLQTLWQTNQPRRRKPKPRTGKRTRPDPFAADVERIEQWLQAEPQLQAKTLLERLIRHNPDHYGARHLRTLQRRLRGYRLQWIEKEMATLVADRPSGLEDAQSGEKPVLPGVNWNG
;
A
#
# COMPACT_ATOMS: atom_id res chain seq x y z
N MET A 1 25.08 9.57 9.65
CA MET A 1 25.35 8.17 9.27
C MET A 1 24.16 7.50 8.57
N ALA A 2 22.96 7.40 9.18
CA ALA A 2 21.80 6.79 8.51
C ALA A 2 21.32 7.51 7.24
N THR A 3 21.39 8.85 7.22
CA THR A 3 20.97 9.70 6.08
C THR A 3 21.88 9.61 4.86
N ASP A 4 23.17 9.29 5.04
CA ASP A 4 24.13 9.14 3.95
C ASP A 4 23.93 7.83 3.18
N LEU A 5 23.69 6.72 3.89
CA LEU A 5 23.38 5.43 3.27
C LEU A 5 22.09 5.51 2.44
N SER A 6 21.05 6.20 2.92
CA SER A 6 19.82 6.41 2.15
C SER A 6 20.03 7.31 0.93
N ARG A 7 20.98 8.25 0.96
CA ARG A 7 21.35 9.09 -0.21
C ARG A 7 22.16 8.28 -1.22
N LEU A 8 23.08 7.44 -0.77
CA LEU A 8 23.84 6.54 -1.62
C LEU A 8 22.95 5.48 -2.30
N GLN A 9 22.02 4.89 -1.53
CA GLN A 9 21.03 3.92 -2.02
C GLN A 9 20.12 4.53 -3.10
N ARG A 10 19.71 5.79 -2.97
CA ARG A 10 18.88 6.48 -3.98
C ARG A 10 19.61 6.76 -5.29
N ARG A 11 20.94 6.87 -5.27
CA ARG A 11 21.78 7.16 -6.45
C ARG A 11 22.31 5.90 -7.13
N SER A 12 22.22 4.76 -6.46
CA SER A 12 22.70 3.48 -6.97
C SER A 12 21.52 2.70 -7.50
N ASP A 13 21.66 2.04 -8.64
CA ASP A 13 20.71 0.98 -9.01
C ASP A 13 20.98 -0.22 -8.09
N PRO A 14 20.09 -0.52 -7.12
CA PRO A 14 20.33 -1.58 -6.16
C PRO A 14 20.40 -2.95 -6.83
N VAL A 15 19.74 -3.13 -7.99
CA VAL A 15 19.76 -4.39 -8.73
C VAL A 15 21.11 -4.55 -9.43
N ALA A 16 21.62 -3.52 -10.08
CA ALA A 16 22.95 -3.53 -10.71
C ALA A 16 24.08 -3.75 -9.68
N LEU A 17 23.95 -3.19 -8.47
CA LEU A 17 24.92 -3.41 -7.40
C LEU A 17 24.87 -4.87 -6.90
N LEU A 18 23.69 -5.45 -6.73
CA LEU A 18 23.55 -6.84 -6.29
C LEU A 18 24.07 -7.82 -7.35
N THR A 19 23.83 -7.56 -8.65
CA THR A 19 24.34 -8.42 -9.73
C THR A 19 25.86 -8.36 -9.82
N THR A 20 26.47 -7.19 -9.64
CA THR A 20 27.95 -7.04 -9.59
C THR A 20 28.55 -7.73 -8.37
N ILE A 21 27.96 -7.55 -7.18
CA ILE A 21 28.38 -8.28 -5.96
C ILE A 21 28.30 -9.80 -6.18
N ARG A 22 27.19 -10.29 -6.76
CA ARG A 22 26.99 -11.72 -6.99
C ARG A 22 28.01 -12.29 -7.99
N ARG A 23 28.34 -11.54 -9.05
CA ARG A 23 29.39 -11.90 -10.02
C ARG A 23 30.75 -12.03 -9.35
N CYS A 24 31.15 -11.03 -8.55
CA CYS A 24 32.43 -11.07 -7.83
C CYS A 24 32.51 -12.25 -6.86
N GLN A 25 31.42 -12.50 -6.11
CA GLN A 25 31.33 -13.65 -5.21
C GLN A 25 31.44 -14.98 -5.97
N GLY A 26 30.82 -15.11 -7.15
CA GLY A 26 30.94 -16.29 -8.00
C GLY A 26 32.37 -16.52 -8.50
N GLN A 27 33.07 -15.46 -8.93
CA GLN A 27 34.47 -15.55 -9.33
C GLN A 27 35.37 -16.00 -8.18
N LEU A 28 35.14 -15.45 -6.97
CA LEU A 28 35.87 -15.88 -5.78
C LEU A 28 35.57 -17.33 -5.39
N ALA A 29 34.32 -17.78 -5.53
CA ALA A 29 33.94 -19.16 -5.26
C ALA A 29 34.66 -20.13 -6.20
N VAL A 30 34.71 -19.83 -7.51
CA VAL A 30 35.44 -20.65 -8.50
C VAL A 30 36.94 -20.72 -8.18
N LEU A 31 37.54 -19.58 -7.81
CA LEU A 31 38.95 -19.53 -7.41
C LEU A 31 39.20 -20.30 -6.10
N ALA A 32 38.27 -20.24 -5.15
CA ALA A 32 38.37 -20.94 -3.86
C ALA A 32 38.17 -22.45 -3.99
N SER A 33 37.34 -22.91 -4.92
CA SER A 33 37.10 -24.33 -5.19
C SER A 33 38.28 -25.03 -5.89
N GLY A 34 39.29 -24.28 -6.36
CA GLY A 34 40.48 -24.86 -6.99
C GLY A 34 40.22 -25.47 -8.38
N GLU A 35 39.05 -25.22 -8.96
CA GLU A 35 38.63 -25.81 -10.24
C GLU A 35 39.15 -25.00 -11.42
N GLN A 36 40.42 -25.24 -11.79
CA GLN A 36 40.91 -24.92 -13.13
C GLN A 36 40.94 -26.22 -13.94
N GLY A 37 39.90 -26.45 -14.76
CA GLY A 37 39.78 -27.69 -15.52
C GLY A 37 38.89 -27.60 -16.75
N SER A 38 39.48 -27.20 -17.88
CA SER A 38 39.25 -27.63 -19.28
C SER A 38 37.88 -28.21 -19.71
N ALA A 39 37.43 -27.75 -20.89
CA ALA A 39 36.32 -28.12 -21.80
C ALA A 39 35.55 -29.47 -21.66
N LEU A 40 36.03 -30.46 -20.91
CA LEU A 40 35.29 -31.66 -20.51
C LEU A 40 34.37 -31.43 -19.28
N GLN A 41 34.48 -30.29 -18.58
CA GLN A 41 33.57 -29.91 -17.48
C GLN A 41 32.20 -29.42 -17.95
N ALA A 42 32.05 -28.92 -19.18
CA ALA A 42 30.80 -28.31 -19.65
C ALA A 42 29.57 -29.25 -19.62
N SER A 43 29.77 -30.57 -19.71
CA SER A 43 28.69 -31.57 -19.61
C SER A 43 28.45 -32.09 -18.19
N ARG A 44 29.42 -31.93 -17.28
CA ARG A 44 29.25 -32.17 -15.83
C ARG A 44 28.54 -30.98 -15.18
N THR A 45 28.95 -29.76 -15.52
CA THR A 45 28.33 -28.53 -15.01
C THR A 45 26.84 -28.48 -15.30
N ASP A 46 26.34 -28.90 -16.47
CA ASP A 46 24.91 -28.79 -16.75
C ASP A 46 24.06 -29.71 -15.85
N ARG A 47 24.57 -30.91 -15.55
CA ARG A 47 23.90 -31.85 -14.65
C ARG A 47 24.05 -31.47 -13.18
N ASP A 48 25.21 -30.92 -12.81
CA ASP A 48 25.51 -30.46 -11.46
C ASP A 48 24.76 -29.14 -11.15
N LEU A 49 24.69 -28.20 -12.10
CA LEU A 49 23.85 -26.99 -12.04
C LEU A 49 22.36 -27.36 -12.00
N ALA A 50 21.91 -28.37 -12.75
CA ALA A 50 20.53 -28.85 -12.65
C ALA A 50 20.24 -29.53 -11.30
N ALA A 51 21.22 -30.18 -10.68
CA ALA A 51 21.11 -30.72 -9.33
C ALA A 51 21.09 -29.61 -8.26
N GLU A 52 21.96 -28.61 -8.40
CA GLU A 52 21.99 -27.41 -7.55
C GLU A 52 20.69 -26.61 -7.67
N ASN A 53 20.18 -26.39 -8.88
CA ASN A 53 18.91 -25.72 -9.12
C ASN A 53 17.74 -26.48 -8.48
N ARG A 54 17.68 -27.81 -8.61
CA ARG A 54 16.69 -28.63 -7.88
C ARG A 54 16.83 -28.49 -6.36
N SER A 55 18.06 -28.45 -5.84
CA SER A 55 18.29 -28.26 -4.40
C SER A 55 17.85 -26.87 -3.92
N LEU A 56 18.04 -25.85 -4.76
CA LEU A 56 17.66 -24.47 -4.52
C LEU A 56 16.14 -24.31 -4.60
N GLU A 57 15.46 -24.96 -5.55
CA GLU A 57 14.00 -25.02 -5.65
C GLU A 57 13.39 -25.66 -4.40
N VAL A 58 13.94 -26.78 -3.93
CA VAL A 58 13.50 -27.44 -2.69
C VAL A 58 13.72 -26.53 -1.48
N PHE A 59 14.87 -25.86 -1.40
CA PHE A 59 15.19 -24.91 -0.33
C PHE A 59 14.27 -23.69 -0.34
N LEU A 60 14.02 -23.08 -1.50
CA LEU A 60 13.10 -21.95 -1.66
C LEU A 60 11.66 -22.35 -1.36
N GLY A 61 11.23 -23.55 -1.76
CA GLY A 61 9.93 -24.12 -1.40
C GLY A 61 9.78 -24.30 0.12
N GLY A 62 10.85 -24.77 0.79
CA GLY A 62 10.92 -24.86 2.24
C GLY A 62 10.82 -23.49 2.93
N LEU A 63 11.55 -22.49 2.44
CA LEU A 63 11.47 -21.10 2.89
C LEU A 63 10.10 -20.48 2.70
N GLN A 64 9.47 -20.68 1.54
CA GLN A 64 8.13 -20.19 1.25
C GLN A 64 7.11 -20.81 2.22
N THR A 65 7.19 -22.12 2.43
CA THR A 65 6.31 -22.85 3.36
C THR A 65 6.51 -22.38 4.80
N LEU A 66 7.76 -22.23 5.24
CA LEU A 66 8.07 -21.68 6.56
C LEU A 66 7.60 -20.25 6.72
N TRP A 67 7.78 -19.39 5.71
CA TRP A 67 7.33 -18.01 5.74
C TRP A 67 5.80 -17.90 5.80
N GLN A 68 5.08 -18.73 5.04
CA GLN A 68 3.61 -18.83 5.11
C GLN A 68 3.14 -19.32 6.49
N THR A 69 3.84 -20.29 7.08
CA THR A 69 3.49 -20.89 8.38
C THR A 69 3.82 -19.95 9.55
N ASN A 70 4.90 -19.19 9.43
CA ASN A 70 5.38 -18.24 10.44
C ASN A 70 4.91 -16.79 10.19
N GLN A 71 3.90 -16.58 9.32
CA GLN A 71 3.35 -15.24 9.16
C GLN A 71 2.93 -14.71 10.54
N PRO A 72 3.42 -13.53 10.96
CA PRO A 72 3.06 -12.96 12.23
C PRO A 72 1.54 -12.80 12.25
N ARG A 73 0.86 -13.68 12.98
CA ARG A 73 -0.60 -13.64 13.11
C ARG A 73 -0.92 -12.27 13.68
N ARG A 74 -1.50 -11.39 12.86
CA ARG A 74 -1.99 -10.09 13.31
C ARG A 74 -3.00 -10.40 14.40
N ARG A 75 -2.60 -10.24 15.66
CA ARG A 75 -3.51 -10.43 16.79
C ARG A 75 -4.68 -9.50 16.56
N LYS A 76 -5.88 -10.05 16.37
CA LYS A 76 -7.08 -9.23 16.32
C LYS A 76 -7.08 -8.39 17.60
N PRO A 77 -7.24 -7.05 17.52
CA PRO A 77 -7.24 -6.23 18.71
C PRO A 77 -8.29 -6.80 19.67
N LYS A 78 -7.88 -7.09 20.91
CA LYS A 78 -8.78 -7.65 21.93
C LYS A 78 -10.01 -6.74 22.01
N PRO A 79 -11.25 -7.28 21.98
CA PRO A 79 -12.42 -6.46 22.13
C PRO A 79 -12.26 -5.64 23.42
N ARG A 80 -12.37 -4.31 23.31
CA ARG A 80 -12.35 -3.42 24.47
C ARG A 80 -13.59 -3.72 25.31
N THR A 81 -13.47 -4.67 26.24
CA THR A 81 -14.45 -4.93 27.29
C THR A 81 -14.49 -3.69 28.18
N GLY A 82 -15.56 -2.89 28.06
CA GLY A 82 -15.70 -1.62 28.77
C GLY A 82 -15.93 -0.39 27.88
N LYS A 83 -16.53 -0.54 26.69
CA LYS A 83 -17.12 0.62 26.03
C LYS A 83 -18.30 1.11 26.86
N ARG A 84 -18.09 2.15 27.67
CA ARG A 84 -19.12 3.17 27.85
C ARG A 84 -19.30 3.81 26.49
N THR A 85 -20.25 3.31 25.69
CA THR A 85 -20.71 4.02 24.49
C THR A 85 -21.30 5.33 24.98
N ARG A 86 -20.48 6.38 25.05
CA ARG A 86 -20.98 7.71 25.32
C ARG A 86 -21.84 8.11 24.13
N PRO A 87 -23.07 8.62 24.35
CA PRO A 87 -23.86 9.18 23.26
C PRO A 87 -23.05 10.28 22.56
N ASP A 88 -23.25 10.42 21.25
CA ASP A 88 -22.60 11.48 20.46
C ASP A 88 -22.97 12.83 21.07
N PRO A 89 -22.00 13.68 21.48
CA PRO A 89 -22.29 15.00 22.01
C PRO A 89 -23.05 15.91 21.03
N PHE A 90 -23.07 15.60 19.74
CA PHE A 90 -23.78 16.37 18.73
C PHE A 90 -25.15 15.79 18.34
N ALA A 91 -25.66 14.80 19.07
CA ALA A 91 -26.92 14.12 18.73
C ALA A 91 -28.13 15.08 18.66
N ALA A 92 -28.16 16.13 19.49
CA ALA A 92 -29.24 17.10 19.51
C ALA A 92 -29.22 18.09 18.33
N ASP A 93 -28.05 18.35 17.74
CA ASP A 93 -27.85 19.37 16.70
C ASP A 93 -27.42 18.75 15.36
N VAL A 94 -27.61 17.45 15.15
CA VAL A 94 -27.22 16.73 13.93
C VAL A 94 -27.82 17.38 12.68
N GLU A 95 -29.13 17.55 12.67
CA GLU A 95 -29.85 18.08 11.52
C GLU A 95 -29.37 19.49 11.16
N ARG A 96 -29.14 20.32 12.17
CA ARG A 96 -28.61 21.68 11.99
C ARG A 96 -27.20 21.69 11.42
N ILE A 97 -26.33 20.81 11.92
CA ILE A 97 -24.97 20.66 11.39
C ILE A 97 -25.02 20.24 9.92
N GLU A 98 -25.92 19.32 9.56
CA GLU A 98 -26.08 18.86 8.18
C GLU A 98 -26.62 19.96 7.25
N GLN A 99 -27.61 20.75 7.70
CA GLN A 99 -28.11 21.91 6.96
C GLN A 99 -27.01 22.93 6.68
N TRP A 100 -26.17 23.25 7.67
CA TRP A 100 -25.05 24.16 7.48
C TRP A 100 -23.99 23.61 6.52
N LEU A 101 -23.76 22.29 6.53
CA LEU A 101 -22.82 21.65 5.61
C LEU A 101 -23.36 21.54 4.18
N GLN A 102 -24.67 21.41 4.02
CA GLN A 102 -25.33 21.46 2.71
C GLN A 102 -25.26 22.88 2.11
N ALA A 103 -25.47 23.91 2.93
CA ALA A 103 -25.35 25.31 2.48
C ALA A 103 -23.90 25.72 2.21
N GLU A 104 -22.97 25.32 3.07
CA GLU A 104 -21.55 25.71 3.01
C GLU A 104 -20.64 24.46 3.13
N PRO A 105 -20.40 23.69 2.05
CA PRO A 105 -19.62 22.44 2.12
C PRO A 105 -18.14 22.65 2.47
N GLN A 106 -17.60 23.84 2.19
CA GLN A 106 -16.22 24.21 2.51
C GLN A 106 -16.01 24.66 3.95
N LEU A 107 -17.08 24.75 4.76
CA LEU A 107 -17.02 25.23 6.12
C LEU A 107 -16.02 24.44 6.98
N GLN A 108 -15.19 25.17 7.73
CA GLN A 108 -14.18 24.58 8.58
C GLN A 108 -14.79 24.11 9.91
N ALA A 109 -14.30 22.98 10.43
CA ALA A 109 -14.76 22.44 11.72
C ALA A 109 -14.59 23.43 12.89
N LYS A 110 -13.57 24.31 12.85
CA LYS A 110 -13.37 25.33 13.89
C LYS A 110 -14.49 26.36 13.88
N THR A 111 -14.77 26.95 12.72
CA THR A 111 -15.84 27.93 12.52
C THR A 111 -17.22 27.34 12.83
N LEU A 112 -17.44 26.08 12.42
CA LEU A 112 -18.65 25.33 12.74
C LEU A 112 -18.80 25.13 14.26
N LEU A 113 -17.72 24.80 14.97
CA LEU A 113 -17.73 24.67 16.43
C LEU A 113 -17.99 26.00 17.13
N GLU A 114 -17.41 27.10 16.65
CA GLU A 114 -17.66 28.45 17.19
C GLU A 114 -19.12 28.87 17.01
N ARG A 115 -19.73 28.56 15.85
CA ARG A 115 -21.19 28.74 15.64
C ARG A 115 -22.01 27.89 16.61
N LEU A 116 -21.63 26.63 16.84
CA LEU A 116 -22.29 25.74 17.81
C LEU A 116 -22.17 26.25 19.25
N ILE A 117 -20.99 26.74 19.66
CA ILE A 117 -20.77 27.32 21.00
C ILE A 117 -21.62 28.58 21.18
N ARG A 118 -21.75 29.42 20.15
CA ARG A 118 -22.60 30.61 20.21
C ARG A 118 -24.08 30.26 20.35
N HIS A 119 -24.50 29.16 19.74
CA HIS A 119 -25.89 28.68 19.84
C HIS A 119 -26.18 28.01 21.19
N ASN A 120 -25.28 27.16 21.68
CA ASN A 120 -25.43 26.41 22.93
C ASN A 120 -24.10 26.40 23.72
N PRO A 121 -23.80 27.47 24.49
CA PRO A 121 -22.54 27.59 25.21
C PRO A 121 -22.40 26.57 26.35
N ASP A 122 -23.51 26.13 26.95
CA ASP A 122 -23.51 25.16 28.05
C ASP A 122 -23.24 23.73 27.58
N HIS A 123 -23.49 23.43 26.31
CA HIS A 123 -23.36 22.08 25.76
C HIS A 123 -22.03 21.85 25.02
N TYR A 124 -21.49 22.89 24.39
CA TYR A 124 -20.31 22.79 23.52
C TYR A 124 -19.09 23.51 24.07
N GLY A 125 -17.91 23.04 23.68
CA GLY A 125 -16.64 23.64 24.07
C GLY A 125 -15.49 23.08 23.25
N ALA A 126 -14.30 23.64 23.44
CA ALA A 126 -13.11 23.30 22.65
C ALA A 126 -12.78 21.80 22.63
N ARG A 127 -13.13 21.06 23.70
CA ARG A 127 -12.95 19.60 23.79
C ARG A 127 -13.65 18.81 22.69
N HIS A 128 -14.71 19.37 22.08
CA HIS A 128 -15.49 18.70 21.04
C HIS A 128 -14.91 18.90 19.62
N LEU A 129 -13.85 19.70 19.45
CA LEU A 129 -13.27 19.99 18.14
C LEU A 129 -12.80 18.74 17.40
N ARG A 130 -12.09 17.82 18.07
CA ARG A 130 -11.61 16.59 17.41
C ARG A 130 -12.76 15.69 16.99
N THR A 131 -13.83 15.63 17.78
CA THR A 131 -15.04 14.87 17.47
C THR A 131 -15.73 15.44 16.24
N LEU A 132 -15.88 16.77 16.17
CA LEU A 132 -16.48 17.45 15.02
C LEU A 132 -15.63 17.32 13.76
N GLN A 133 -14.30 17.47 13.87
CA GLN A 133 -13.38 17.25 12.75
C GLN A 133 -13.48 15.84 12.19
N ARG A 134 -13.54 14.82 13.06
CA ARG A 134 -13.71 13.42 12.64
C ARG A 134 -15.03 13.23 11.90
N ARG A 135 -16.12 13.79 12.42
CA ARG A 135 -17.44 13.74 11.79
C ARG A 135 -17.43 14.40 10.41
N LEU A 136 -16.84 15.59 10.31
CA LEU A 136 -16.72 16.34 9.06
C LEU A 136 -15.91 15.60 7.99
N ARG A 137 -14.82 14.91 8.39
CA ARG A 137 -14.07 14.04 7.47
C ARG A 137 -14.93 12.90 6.92
N GLY A 138 -15.72 12.25 7.78
CA GLY A 138 -16.65 11.21 7.36
C GLY A 138 -17.71 11.74 6.40
N TYR A 139 -18.31 12.89 6.72
CA TYR A 139 -19.27 13.56 5.86
C TYR A 139 -18.68 13.89 4.47
N ARG A 140 -17.48 14.47 4.42
CA ARG A 140 -16.81 14.80 3.15
C ARG A 140 -16.49 13.58 2.31
N LEU A 141 -16.08 12.47 2.94
CA LEU A 141 -15.82 11.23 2.23
C LEU A 141 -17.11 10.68 1.60
N GLN A 142 -18.22 10.67 2.35
CA GLN A 142 -19.52 10.24 1.82
C GLN A 142 -20.02 11.16 0.71
N TRP A 143 -19.78 12.47 0.83
CA TRP A 143 -20.14 13.43 -0.21
C TRP A 143 -19.34 13.19 -1.51
N ILE A 144 -18.02 13.01 -1.41
CA ILE A 144 -17.17 12.66 -2.56
C ILE A 144 -17.61 11.33 -3.19
N GLU A 145 -17.93 10.32 -2.37
CA GLU A 145 -18.39 9.02 -2.87
C GLU A 145 -19.70 9.14 -3.65
N LYS A 146 -20.65 9.94 -3.15
CA LYS A 146 -21.90 10.25 -3.85
C LYS A 146 -21.66 11.02 -5.14
N GLU A 147 -20.81 12.05 -5.11
CA GLU A 147 -20.50 12.88 -6.29
C GLU A 147 -19.77 12.06 -7.37
N MET A 148 -18.86 11.17 -6.98
CA MET A 148 -18.20 10.27 -7.93
C MET A 148 -19.19 9.26 -8.52
N ALA A 149 -20.14 8.77 -7.73
CA ALA A 149 -21.19 7.90 -8.23
C ALA A 149 -22.12 8.60 -9.23
N THR A 150 -22.47 9.87 -9.00
CA THR A 150 -23.28 10.65 -9.96
C THR A 150 -22.50 10.93 -11.24
N LEU A 151 -21.22 11.30 -11.17
CA LEU A 151 -20.37 11.50 -12.35
C LEU A 151 -20.15 10.22 -13.17
N VAL A 152 -20.10 9.05 -12.52
CA VAL A 152 -20.02 7.75 -13.21
C VAL A 152 -21.36 7.39 -13.86
N ALA A 153 -22.48 7.73 -13.22
CA ALA A 153 -23.82 7.50 -13.76
C ALA A 153 -24.19 8.43 -14.92
N ASP A 154 -23.69 9.67 -14.90
CA ASP A 154 -23.89 10.67 -15.96
C ASP A 154 -22.89 10.52 -17.11
N ARG A 155 -21.96 9.56 -17.04
CA ARG A 155 -21.12 9.20 -18.18
C ARG A 155 -22.05 8.69 -19.30
N PRO A 156 -22.20 9.41 -20.42
CA PRO A 156 -23.06 8.93 -21.50
C PRO A 156 -22.50 7.61 -22.00
N SER A 157 -23.30 6.56 -21.87
CA SER A 157 -23.05 5.21 -22.38
C SER A 157 -23.14 5.22 -23.92
N GLY A 158 -22.26 5.99 -24.57
CA GLY A 158 -22.26 6.27 -26.01
C GLY A 158 -20.88 6.52 -26.62
N LEU A 159 -19.81 6.08 -25.96
CA LEU A 159 -18.46 6.02 -26.55
C LEU A 159 -17.85 4.62 -26.48
N GLU A 160 -18.69 3.59 -26.46
CA GLU A 160 -18.27 2.20 -26.62
C GLU A 160 -19.09 1.56 -27.73
N ASP A 161 -18.88 2.04 -28.97
CA ASP A 161 -19.23 1.32 -30.22
C ASP A 161 -18.45 1.91 -31.40
N ALA A 162 -17.11 2.01 -31.28
CA ALA A 162 -16.23 2.22 -32.43
C ALA A 162 -14.77 1.88 -32.09
N GLN A 163 -14.47 0.58 -31.95
CA GLN A 163 -13.31 -0.09 -32.55
C GLN A 163 -13.10 -1.45 -31.89
N SER A 164 -13.67 -2.46 -32.54
CA SER A 164 -13.14 -3.82 -32.50
C SER A 164 -11.64 -3.79 -32.80
N GLY A 165 -10.85 -4.34 -31.87
CA GLY A 165 -9.61 -5.04 -32.22
C GLY A 165 -8.31 -4.25 -32.24
N GLU A 166 -7.93 -3.60 -31.14
CA GLU A 166 -6.50 -3.38 -30.87
C GLU A 166 -6.21 -3.60 -29.37
N LYS A 167 -5.70 -4.78 -29.05
CA LYS A 167 -5.00 -5.02 -27.78
C LYS A 167 -3.83 -4.02 -27.71
N PRO A 168 -3.69 -3.21 -26.65
CA PRO A 168 -2.48 -2.42 -26.48
C PRO A 168 -1.30 -3.38 -26.28
N VAL A 169 -0.50 -3.53 -27.34
CA VAL A 169 0.81 -4.20 -27.28
C VAL A 169 1.71 -3.32 -26.42
N LEU A 170 1.93 -3.73 -25.18
CA LEU A 170 3.00 -3.17 -24.36
C LEU A 170 4.34 -3.50 -25.03
N PRO A 171 5.22 -2.53 -25.29
CA PRO A 171 6.51 -2.81 -25.91
C PRO A 171 7.40 -3.60 -24.94
N GLY A 172 7.76 -4.81 -25.35
CA GLY A 172 9.01 -5.47 -25.01
C GLY A 172 9.23 -5.85 -23.55
N VAL A 173 8.63 -6.95 -23.11
CA VAL A 173 9.21 -7.77 -22.03
C VAL A 173 9.36 -9.20 -22.56
N ASN A 174 10.57 -9.52 -23.04
CA ASN A 174 10.94 -10.87 -23.45
C ASN A 174 11.34 -11.64 -22.19
N TRP A 175 10.47 -12.54 -21.72
CA TRP A 175 10.80 -13.51 -20.67
C TRP A 175 11.41 -14.75 -21.31
N ASN A 176 12.69 -14.68 -21.66
CA ASN A 176 13.49 -15.86 -21.95
C ASN A 176 14.93 -15.60 -21.49
N GLY A 177 15.37 -16.39 -20.52
CA GLY A 177 16.67 -16.30 -19.87
C GLY A 177 16.65 -17.05 -18.55
#